data_AF-A0A9Q1FZY1-F1
#
_entry.id   AF-A0A9Q1FZY1-F1
#
_cell.length_a   1.000
_cell.length_b   1.000
_cell.length_c   1.000
_cell.angle_alpha   90.00
_cell.angle_beta   90.00
_cell.angle_gamma   90.00
#
_symmetry.space_group_name_H-M   'P 1'
#
loop_
_entity.id
_entity.type
_entity.pdbx_description
1 polymer ?
#
loop_
_entity_poly.entity_id
_entity_poly.type
_entity_poly.pdbx_seq_one_letter_code
_entity_poly.pdbx_strand_id
1 'polypeptide(L)'
;MKMLPREYCKDLELSNNNTEFLLNFIALMEKITPDSKQCDNFLLHNLILDTGIIRQLVEKVWKTKDLNSYGFLALFAATDGGITRVFPNKAAEDWDEDPEPFNASYYRRSLDNKGYIFRAPHTTSSDDILSPENNTIGILVSTAVEISVGGKTIKPAVVGVKLDLEAWVEKFKILASNQSNSQQSSHTCEPSSSCEMDCEANSEDLLCYLIDDGGFLVMSNQKSDWNRIGMFFSEVDPILMFALYNNSFYYRKESFDYQSVCEPVPNRNTGAAPRGVFVPTIADFLNLTWWTSAAAWSLFQQLLYGVAYHSWFIKDDVEAEGMDSRETSCVTVQTQFYFTNVSSSYNVLQDCGNCSRLFHAKRISNTNLLFVVAERMPCNSCTADKLSQAEREFKAEKTCLDMPVARYRKGPSSCFDYNNTENTLDCGRGYSFRPSLKVLLCLQLLLLYLTGSSNILPFSSSL
;
A
#
# COMPACT_ATOMS: atom_id res chain seq x y z
N MET A 1 0.84 26.21 -4.37
CA MET A 1 -0.01 25.66 -5.47
C MET A 1 0.76 24.46 -6.00
N LYS A 2 0.10 23.32 -6.12
CA LYS A 2 0.68 22.10 -6.69
C LYS A 2 0.10 21.91 -8.10
N MET A 3 0.94 21.48 -9.03
CA MET A 3 0.61 21.29 -10.44
C MET A 3 1.05 19.90 -10.85
N LEU A 4 0.19 19.21 -11.57
CA LEU A 4 0.43 17.85 -12.05
C LEU A 4 1.52 17.84 -13.14
N PRO A 5 2.56 17.01 -13.01
CA PRO A 5 3.51 16.72 -14.08
C PRO A 5 2.84 15.94 -15.23
N ARG A 6 2.26 16.67 -16.18
CA ARG A 6 1.85 16.15 -17.50
C ARG A 6 2.80 16.66 -18.58
N GLU A 7 2.81 15.97 -19.72
CA GLU A 7 3.49 16.44 -20.93
C GLU A 7 2.67 17.57 -21.59
N TYR A 8 2.70 18.78 -21.02
CA TYR A 8 2.03 19.97 -21.60
C TYR A 8 2.65 20.37 -22.94
N CYS A 9 3.97 20.27 -23.03
CA CYS A 9 4.78 20.56 -24.20
C CYS A 9 5.92 19.53 -24.29
N LYS A 10 6.40 19.26 -25.50
CA LYS A 10 7.48 18.27 -25.72
C LYS A 10 8.82 18.65 -25.08
N ASP A 11 9.07 19.95 -24.92
CA ASP A 11 10.32 20.49 -24.39
C ASP A 11 10.28 20.67 -22.85
N LEU A 12 9.21 20.21 -22.18
CA LEU A 12 9.07 20.30 -20.73
C LEU A 12 9.61 19.03 -20.06
N GLU A 13 10.60 19.20 -19.19
CA GLU A 13 11.15 18.09 -18.40
C GLU A 13 10.20 17.74 -17.23
N LEU A 14 9.84 16.45 -17.14
CA LEU A 14 9.04 15.92 -16.03
C LEU A 14 9.95 15.72 -14.81
N SER A 15 9.58 16.33 -13.68
CA SER A 15 10.27 16.12 -12.41
C SER A 15 9.27 15.68 -11.33
N ASN A 16 9.74 14.85 -10.40
CA ASN A 16 8.93 14.39 -9.27
C ASN A 16 8.77 15.50 -8.21
N ASN A 17 9.68 16.47 -8.18
CA ASN A 17 9.60 17.61 -7.28
C ASN A 17 8.68 18.68 -7.89
N ASN A 18 7.47 18.81 -7.34
CA ASN A 18 6.46 19.76 -7.83
C ASN A 18 6.95 21.22 -7.91
N THR A 19 7.82 21.66 -7.00
CA THR A 19 8.32 23.04 -6.99
C THR A 19 9.24 23.30 -8.17
N GLU A 20 10.13 22.36 -8.46
CA GLU A 20 11.01 22.41 -9.62
C GLU A 20 10.22 22.32 -10.92
N PHE A 21 9.26 21.39 -10.98
CA PHE A 21 8.37 21.24 -12.14
C PHE A 21 7.62 22.53 -12.45
N LEU A 22 7.07 23.18 -11.43
CA LEU A 22 6.33 24.44 -11.58
C LEU A 22 7.22 25.58 -12.09
N LEU A 23 8.47 25.67 -11.60
CA LEU A 23 9.42 26.68 -12.06
C LEU A 23 9.80 26.46 -13.53
N ASN A 24 10.07 25.21 -13.92
CA ASN A 24 10.36 24.85 -15.31
C ASN A 24 9.18 25.18 -16.24
N PHE A 25 7.96 24.89 -15.78
CA PHE A 25 6.74 25.22 -16.52
C PHE A 25 6.58 26.73 -16.71
N ILE A 26 6.73 27.54 -15.64
CA ILE A 26 6.62 29.00 -15.74
C ILE A 26 7.70 29.57 -16.68
N ALA A 27 8.94 29.11 -16.56
CA ALA A 27 10.04 29.54 -17.43
C ALA A 27 9.80 29.19 -18.91
N LEU A 28 9.10 28.09 -19.20
CA LEU A 28 8.69 27.73 -20.56
C LEU A 28 7.59 28.65 -21.08
N MET A 29 6.59 28.95 -20.25
CA MET A 29 5.47 29.83 -20.61
C MET A 29 5.87 31.30 -20.81
N GLU A 30 6.99 31.74 -20.24
CA GLU A 30 7.59 33.04 -20.53
C GLU A 30 8.27 33.10 -21.92
N LYS A 31 8.73 31.94 -22.43
CA LYS A 31 9.48 31.83 -23.69
C LYS A 31 8.61 31.47 -24.89
N ILE A 32 7.55 30.71 -24.67
CA ILE A 32 6.71 30.11 -25.72
C ILE A 32 5.28 30.64 -25.58
N THR A 33 4.64 30.94 -26.72
CA THR A 33 3.21 31.27 -26.73
C THR A 33 2.36 30.00 -26.61
N PRO A 34 1.22 30.05 -25.89
CA PRO A 34 0.34 28.89 -25.69
C PRO A 34 -0.14 28.19 -26.98
N ASP A 35 -0.15 28.90 -28.11
CA ASP A 35 -0.57 28.41 -29.43
C ASP A 35 0.56 27.75 -30.25
N SER A 36 1.73 27.54 -29.66
CA SER A 36 2.85 26.88 -30.33
C SER A 36 2.50 25.45 -30.71
N LYS A 37 2.90 25.01 -31.92
CA LYS A 37 2.73 23.63 -32.40
C LYS A 37 3.49 22.58 -31.58
N GLN A 38 4.36 23.01 -30.67
CA GLN A 38 5.14 22.14 -29.78
C GLN A 38 4.36 21.72 -28.52
N CYS A 39 3.22 22.35 -28.25
CA CYS A 39 2.41 22.15 -27.06
C CYS A 39 1.01 21.64 -27.41
N ASP A 40 0.34 21.02 -26.43
CA ASP A 40 -1.09 20.70 -26.54
C ASP A 40 -1.92 21.92 -26.12
N ASN A 41 -2.52 22.59 -27.12
CA ASN A 41 -3.34 23.77 -26.89
C ASN A 41 -4.51 23.49 -25.95
N PHE A 42 -5.20 22.34 -26.05
CA PHE A 42 -6.40 22.09 -25.26
C PHE A 42 -6.06 21.96 -23.78
N LEU A 43 -5.03 21.17 -23.48
CA LEU A 43 -4.62 20.89 -22.11
C LEU A 43 -4.06 22.15 -21.43
N LEU A 44 -3.29 22.96 -22.17
CA LEU A 44 -2.74 24.22 -21.67
C LEU A 44 -3.80 25.31 -21.44
N HIS A 45 -4.76 25.47 -22.37
CA HIS A 45 -5.84 26.43 -22.20
C HIS A 45 -6.76 26.07 -21.02
N ASN A 46 -7.05 24.78 -20.83
CA ASN A 46 -7.83 24.31 -19.68
C ASN A 46 -7.11 24.62 -18.37
N LEU A 47 -5.79 24.37 -18.30
CA LEU A 47 -4.98 24.70 -17.14
C LEU A 47 -5.03 26.20 -16.83
N ILE A 48 -4.82 27.06 -17.84
CA ILE A 48 -4.84 28.53 -17.66
C ILE A 48 -6.23 28.98 -17.18
N LEU A 49 -7.30 28.44 -17.75
CA LEU A 49 -8.67 28.72 -17.31
C LEU A 49 -8.86 28.36 -15.83
N ASP A 50 -8.47 27.14 -15.44
CA ASP A 50 -8.59 26.64 -14.08
C ASP A 50 -7.80 27.50 -13.08
N THR A 51 -6.56 27.89 -13.42
CA THR A 51 -5.78 28.82 -12.57
C THR A 51 -6.50 30.14 -12.36
N GLY A 52 -7.13 30.67 -13.40
CA GLY A 52 -7.87 31.93 -13.36
C GLY A 52 -9.08 31.84 -12.42
N ILE A 53 -9.85 30.76 -12.51
CA ILE A 53 -11.05 30.52 -11.68
C ILE A 53 -10.65 30.35 -10.21
N ILE A 54 -9.68 29.48 -9.91
CA ILE A 54 -9.21 29.26 -8.54
C ILE A 54 -8.64 30.55 -7.94
N ARG A 55 -7.91 31.35 -8.73
CA ARG A 55 -7.38 32.65 -8.27
C ARG A 55 -8.50 33.58 -7.81
N GLN A 56 -9.58 33.68 -8.59
CA GLN A 56 -10.74 34.50 -8.21
C GLN A 56 -11.41 33.99 -6.93
N LEU A 57 -11.52 32.67 -6.75
CA LEU A 57 -12.07 32.06 -5.54
C LEU A 57 -11.26 32.46 -4.29
N VAL A 58 -9.93 32.40 -4.38
CA VAL A 58 -9.03 32.76 -3.26
C VAL A 58 -9.12 34.25 -2.93
N GLU A 59 -9.06 35.10 -3.95
CA GLU A 59 -9.04 36.56 -3.77
C GLU A 59 -10.37 37.10 -3.23
N LYS A 60 -11.50 36.58 -3.72
CA LYS A 60 -12.83 37.08 -3.36
C LYS A 60 -13.43 36.43 -2.12
N VAL A 61 -13.15 35.14 -1.89
CA VAL A 61 -13.84 34.36 -0.84
C VAL A 61 -12.87 34.03 0.28
N TRP A 62 -11.81 33.28 0.01
CA TRP A 62 -10.96 32.72 1.08
C TRP A 62 -10.25 33.79 1.90
N LYS A 63 -9.73 34.86 1.27
CA LYS A 63 -9.08 35.97 1.99
C LYS A 63 -10.02 36.76 2.92
N THR A 64 -11.32 36.71 2.68
CA THR A 64 -12.30 37.48 3.47
C THR A 64 -12.80 36.73 4.71
N LYS A 65 -12.47 35.44 4.84
CA LYS A 65 -12.94 34.57 5.91
C LYS A 65 -11.80 34.27 6.88
N ASP A 66 -12.10 34.38 8.17
CA ASP A 66 -11.16 33.97 9.21
C ASP A 66 -11.27 32.47 9.48
N LEU A 67 -10.24 31.71 9.12
CA LEU A 67 -10.21 30.25 9.22
C LEU A 67 -10.29 29.76 10.67
N ASN A 68 -9.65 30.48 11.59
CA ASN A 68 -9.55 30.09 13.00
C ASN A 68 -10.92 30.09 13.68
N SER A 69 -11.77 31.08 13.37
CA SER A 69 -13.15 31.14 13.89
C SER A 69 -14.00 29.90 13.54
N TYR A 70 -13.75 29.30 12.38
CA TYR A 70 -14.45 28.09 11.95
C TYR A 70 -13.77 26.79 12.41
N GLY A 71 -12.55 26.85 12.95
CA GLY A 71 -11.75 25.68 13.29
C GLY A 71 -11.21 24.97 12.04
N PHE A 72 -10.77 25.73 11.04
CA PHE A 72 -10.17 25.20 9.81
C PHE A 72 -8.66 25.42 9.81
N LEU A 73 -7.90 24.35 9.53
CA LEU A 73 -6.45 24.41 9.33
C LEU A 73 -6.11 24.89 7.90
N ALA A 74 -6.85 24.37 6.92
CA ALA A 74 -6.63 24.71 5.51
C ALA A 74 -7.91 24.63 4.68
N LEU A 75 -7.94 25.37 3.59
CA LEU A 75 -8.90 25.24 2.50
C LEU A 75 -8.16 24.75 1.26
N PHE A 76 -8.79 23.91 0.46
CA PHE A 76 -8.22 23.48 -0.81
C PHE A 76 -9.25 23.37 -1.93
N ALA A 77 -8.75 23.49 -3.16
CA ALA A 77 -9.49 23.24 -4.37
C ALA A 77 -8.59 22.46 -5.34
N ALA A 78 -9.06 21.28 -5.75
CA ALA A 78 -8.43 20.42 -6.75
C ALA A 78 -9.31 20.41 -8.01
N THR A 79 -8.68 20.50 -9.18
CA THR A 79 -9.36 20.63 -10.48
C THR A 79 -8.91 19.54 -11.45
N ASP A 80 -9.76 19.26 -12.44
CA ASP A 80 -9.46 18.30 -13.52
C ASP A 80 -8.19 18.67 -14.32
N GLY A 81 -7.91 19.97 -14.45
CA GLY A 81 -6.67 20.49 -15.05
C GLY A 81 -5.38 20.10 -14.32
N GLY A 82 -5.45 19.39 -13.19
CA GLY A 82 -4.28 18.93 -12.46
C GLY A 82 -3.70 19.99 -11.52
N ILE A 83 -4.50 20.99 -11.15
CA ILE A 83 -4.10 22.02 -10.18
C ILE A 83 -4.77 21.76 -8.85
N THR A 84 -3.96 21.75 -7.80
CA THR A 84 -4.42 21.75 -6.42
C THR A 84 -3.90 23.00 -5.72
N ARG A 85 -4.80 23.86 -5.25
CA ARG A 85 -4.45 25.04 -4.47
C ARG A 85 -4.88 24.87 -3.03
N VAL A 86 -3.93 25.03 -2.13
CA VAL A 86 -4.13 25.01 -0.67
C VAL A 86 -3.93 26.42 -0.12
N PHE A 87 -4.73 26.80 0.88
CA PHE A 87 -4.69 28.09 1.56
C PHE A 87 -4.84 27.86 3.07
N PRO A 88 -4.02 28.49 3.95
CA PRO A 88 -2.95 29.45 3.66
C PRO A 88 -1.68 28.79 3.10
N ASN A 89 -0.70 29.58 2.65
CA ASN A 89 0.53 29.05 2.04
C ASN A 89 1.31 28.13 2.99
N LYS A 90 1.30 28.42 4.30
CA LYS A 90 1.94 27.57 5.32
C LYS A 90 1.40 26.13 5.27
N ALA A 91 0.08 25.98 5.19
CA ALA A 91 -0.55 24.66 5.12
C ALA A 91 -0.35 23.93 3.77
N ALA A 92 0.19 24.62 2.75
CA ALA A 92 0.52 23.99 1.47
C ALA A 92 1.85 23.24 1.53
N GLU A 93 2.73 23.58 2.48
CA GLU A 93 3.98 22.87 2.75
C GLU A 93 3.68 21.53 3.43
N ASP A 94 2.82 21.54 4.45
CA ASP A 94 2.34 20.35 5.20
C ASP A 94 1.23 19.57 4.48
N TRP A 95 1.19 19.64 3.15
CA TRP A 95 0.16 18.97 2.34
C TRP A 95 0.67 17.62 1.83
N ASP A 96 0.34 16.54 2.52
CA ASP A 96 0.86 15.20 2.24
C ASP A 96 0.15 14.46 1.10
N GLU A 97 -1.02 14.94 0.66
CA GLU A 97 -1.76 14.26 -0.41
C GLU A 97 -1.07 14.43 -1.77
N ASP A 98 -1.32 13.43 -2.63
CA ASP A 98 -0.80 13.39 -3.99
C ASP A 98 -1.10 14.71 -4.75
N PRO A 99 -0.10 15.23 -5.49
CA PRO A 99 -0.31 16.41 -6.33
C PRO A 99 -1.25 16.12 -7.49
N GLU A 100 -1.36 14.84 -7.92
CA GLU A 100 -2.28 14.39 -8.95
C GLU A 100 -3.69 14.20 -8.37
N PRO A 101 -4.67 15.04 -8.75
CA PRO A 101 -6.03 14.91 -8.24
C PRO A 101 -6.64 13.55 -8.59
N PHE A 102 -6.33 13.02 -9.77
CA PHE A 102 -6.83 11.71 -10.18
C PHE A 102 -6.22 10.56 -9.41
N ASN A 103 -5.04 10.66 -8.82
CA ASN A 103 -4.50 9.61 -7.95
C ASN A 103 -5.08 9.73 -6.53
N ALA A 104 -5.37 10.95 -6.10
CA ALA A 104 -5.87 11.23 -4.76
C ALA A 104 -7.25 10.62 -4.48
N SER A 105 -7.34 9.86 -3.38
CA SER A 105 -8.57 9.16 -2.96
C SER A 105 -9.74 10.12 -2.70
N TYR A 106 -9.50 11.26 -2.04
CA TYR A 106 -10.55 12.24 -1.74
C TYR A 106 -11.24 12.79 -2.99
N TYR A 107 -10.49 12.93 -4.09
CA TYR A 107 -10.99 13.47 -5.34
C TYR A 107 -11.94 12.49 -6.01
N ARG A 108 -11.51 11.22 -6.18
CA ARG A 108 -12.35 10.15 -6.74
C ARG A 108 -13.62 9.93 -5.91
N ARG A 109 -13.47 9.79 -4.58
CA ARG A 109 -14.61 9.57 -3.67
C ARG A 109 -15.62 10.72 -3.70
N SER A 110 -15.16 11.97 -3.82
CA SER A 110 -16.05 13.14 -3.93
C SER A 110 -16.81 13.20 -5.26
N LEU A 111 -16.20 12.72 -6.35
CA LEU A 111 -16.86 12.68 -7.66
C LEU A 111 -17.93 11.60 -7.72
N ASP A 112 -17.70 10.43 -7.12
CA ASP A 112 -18.64 9.31 -7.12
C ASP A 112 -19.84 9.58 -6.20
N ASN A 113 -19.60 10.19 -5.05
CA ASN A 113 -20.62 10.41 -4.03
C ASN A 113 -21.31 11.77 -4.16
N LYS A 114 -22.43 11.92 -3.45
CA LYS A 114 -23.14 13.20 -3.26
C LYS A 114 -23.06 13.59 -1.79
N GLY A 115 -22.77 14.86 -1.52
CA GLY A 115 -22.61 15.39 -0.16
C GLY A 115 -21.15 15.65 0.23
N TYR A 116 -20.91 15.72 1.53
CA TYR A 116 -19.59 15.97 2.10
C TYR A 116 -18.93 14.66 2.52
N ILE A 117 -17.73 14.42 2.00
CA ILE A 117 -16.92 13.23 2.29
C ILE A 117 -15.86 13.60 3.30
N PHE A 118 -15.99 13.03 4.49
CA PHE A 118 -15.01 13.09 5.56
C PHE A 118 -14.01 11.97 5.37
N ARG A 119 -12.73 12.28 5.53
CA ARG A 119 -11.63 11.33 5.50
C ARG A 119 -10.79 11.56 6.75
N ALA A 120 -10.72 10.54 7.59
CA ALA A 120 -9.79 10.54 8.72
C ALA A 120 -8.34 10.45 8.20
N PRO A 121 -7.37 11.06 8.90
CA PRO A 121 -5.96 10.94 8.55
C PRO A 121 -5.51 9.49 8.67
N HIS A 122 -4.59 9.05 7.81
CA HIS A 122 -4.00 7.72 7.93
C HIS A 122 -2.89 7.75 8.98
N THR A 123 -3.09 7.06 10.10
CA THR A 123 -2.01 6.79 11.06
C THR A 123 -1.24 5.56 10.57
N THR A 124 -0.23 5.76 9.72
CA THR A 124 0.68 4.69 9.33
C THR A 124 1.88 4.70 10.26
N SER A 125 2.07 3.61 10.97
CA SER A 125 3.22 3.29 11.82
C SER A 125 3.25 3.92 13.23
N SER A 126 3.69 3.08 14.17
CA SER A 126 4.04 3.41 15.55
C SER A 126 5.16 4.44 15.69
N ASP A 127 5.80 4.86 14.60
CA ASP A 127 6.93 5.79 14.61
C ASP A 127 6.48 7.27 14.65
N ASP A 128 5.28 7.59 14.15
CA ASP A 128 4.66 8.93 14.32
C ASP A 128 4.05 9.13 15.72
N ILE A 129 4.04 8.09 16.56
CA ILE A 129 3.63 8.20 17.97
C ILE A 129 4.73 8.94 18.79
N LEU A 130 5.96 9.01 18.26
CA LEU A 130 7.13 9.56 18.95
C LEU A 130 7.48 11.01 18.56
N SER A 131 6.76 11.63 17.63
CA SER A 131 6.92 13.03 17.26
C SER A 131 5.65 13.86 17.53
N PRO A 132 5.28 14.11 18.80
CA PRO A 132 4.29 15.13 19.15
C PRO A 132 4.90 16.53 19.01
N GLU A 133 5.56 16.80 17.89
CA GLU A 133 6.01 18.15 17.56
C GLU A 133 4.89 18.85 16.79
N ASN A 134 3.93 19.40 17.55
CA ASN A 134 3.09 20.54 17.20
C ASN A 134 2.13 20.46 15.99
N ASN A 135 2.04 19.33 15.27
CA ASN A 135 1.07 19.22 14.18
C ASN A 135 -0.29 18.77 14.69
N THR A 136 -1.26 19.68 14.64
CA THR A 136 -2.66 19.38 14.90
C THR A 136 -3.18 18.35 13.90
N ILE A 137 -3.84 17.31 14.41
CA ILE A 137 -4.43 16.26 13.59
C ILE A 137 -5.53 16.90 12.72
N GLY A 138 -5.39 16.77 11.40
CA GLY A 138 -6.30 17.39 10.44
C GLY A 138 -7.22 16.38 9.77
N ILE A 139 -8.54 16.54 9.91
CA ILE A 139 -9.54 15.71 9.21
C ILE A 139 -9.87 16.37 7.87
N LEU A 140 -9.79 15.63 6.77
CA LEU A 140 -10.07 16.14 5.44
C LEU A 140 -11.55 16.03 5.13
N VAL A 141 -12.18 17.12 4.69
CA VAL A 141 -13.57 17.13 4.20
C VAL A 141 -13.58 17.64 2.78
N SER A 142 -14.23 16.91 1.87
CA SER A 142 -14.23 17.19 0.44
C SER A 142 -15.63 17.04 -0.16
N THR A 143 -15.91 17.83 -1.20
CA THR A 143 -17.15 17.74 -1.97
C THR A 143 -16.91 18.15 -3.42
N ALA A 144 -17.57 17.48 -4.36
CA ALA A 144 -17.50 17.84 -5.76
C ALA A 144 -18.38 19.05 -6.06
N VAL A 145 -17.84 19.99 -6.83
CA VAL A 145 -18.59 21.14 -7.35
C VAL A 145 -19.47 20.62 -8.49
N GLU A 146 -20.78 20.64 -8.32
CA GLU A 146 -21.74 20.27 -9.36
C GLU A 146 -22.34 21.51 -10.01
N ILE A 147 -22.17 21.64 -11.33
CA ILE A 147 -22.76 22.72 -12.12
C ILE A 147 -23.61 22.15 -13.25
N SER A 148 -24.72 22.83 -13.58
CA SER A 148 -25.58 22.47 -14.69
C SER A 148 -25.45 23.50 -15.80
N VAL A 149 -24.95 23.07 -16.97
CA VAL A 149 -24.78 23.93 -18.16
C VAL A 149 -25.51 23.29 -19.33
N GLY A 150 -26.51 23.99 -19.89
CA GLY A 150 -27.28 23.50 -21.04
C GLY A 150 -28.03 22.17 -20.78
N GLY A 151 -28.53 21.96 -19.56
CA GLY A 151 -29.23 20.72 -19.17
C GLY A 151 -28.33 19.52 -18.88
N LYS A 152 -27.01 19.67 -18.94
CA LYS A 152 -26.04 18.64 -18.55
C LYS A 152 -25.37 19.01 -17.22
N THR A 153 -25.29 18.06 -16.30
CA THR A 153 -24.57 18.19 -15.03
C THR A 153 -23.11 17.81 -15.22
N ILE A 154 -22.18 18.70 -14.87
CA ILE A 154 -20.73 18.46 -14.91
C ILE A 154 -20.12 18.74 -13.54
N LYS A 155 -19.06 17.99 -13.21
CA LYS A 155 -18.30 18.12 -11.96
C LYS A 155 -16.84 18.52 -12.27
N PRO A 156 -16.53 19.81 -12.44
CA PRO A 156 -15.21 20.25 -12.91
C PRO A 156 -14.12 20.26 -11.82
N ALA A 157 -14.51 20.32 -10.54
CA ALA A 157 -13.58 20.51 -9.45
C ALA A 157 -14.09 19.85 -8.16
N VAL A 158 -13.16 19.58 -7.24
CA VAL A 158 -13.44 19.16 -5.87
C VAL A 158 -12.88 20.22 -4.93
N VAL A 159 -13.72 20.71 -4.03
CA VAL A 159 -13.33 21.68 -3.01
C VAL A 159 -13.43 21.04 -1.63
N GLY A 160 -12.61 21.51 -0.70
CA GLY A 160 -12.60 20.93 0.62
C GLY A 160 -11.86 21.77 1.65
N VAL A 161 -11.90 21.25 2.88
CA VAL A 161 -11.31 21.87 4.06
C VAL A 161 -10.57 20.81 4.87
N LYS A 162 -9.47 21.20 5.52
CA LYS A 162 -8.79 20.42 6.55
C LYS A 162 -9.25 20.99 7.89
N LEU A 163 -10.04 20.21 8.62
CA LEU A 163 -10.59 20.59 9.91
C LEU A 163 -9.55 20.39 11.01
N ASP A 164 -9.53 21.31 11.98
CA ASP A 164 -8.77 21.12 13.20
C ASP A 164 -9.51 20.16 14.14
N LEU A 165 -8.89 19.04 14.49
CA LEU A 165 -9.51 18.01 15.31
C LEU A 165 -9.96 18.57 16.67
N GLU A 166 -9.09 19.31 17.36
CA GLU A 166 -9.37 19.75 18.74
C GLU A 166 -10.59 20.68 18.77
N ALA A 167 -10.59 21.71 17.92
CA ALA A 167 -11.69 22.65 17.80
C ALA A 167 -13.01 21.97 17.38
N TRP A 168 -12.96 20.96 16.52
CA TRP A 168 -14.15 20.25 16.06
C TRP A 168 -14.67 19.22 17.05
N VAL A 169 -13.80 18.57 17.82
CA VAL A 169 -14.21 17.68 18.91
C VAL A 169 -14.92 18.47 20.00
N GLU A 170 -14.46 19.67 20.34
CA GLU A 170 -15.17 20.56 21.27
C GLU A 170 -16.57 20.95 20.75
N LYS A 171 -16.66 21.35 19.48
CA LYS A 171 -17.96 21.65 18.84
C LYS A 171 -18.87 20.43 18.82
N PHE A 172 -18.33 19.26 18.51
CA PHE A 172 -19.05 18.00 18.51
C PHE A 172 -19.62 17.67 19.90
N LYS A 173 -18.82 17.84 20.95
CA LYS A 173 -19.27 17.66 22.35
C LYS A 173 -20.43 18.61 22.69
N ILE A 174 -20.33 19.89 22.30
CA ILE A 174 -21.39 20.87 22.53
C ILE A 174 -22.68 20.53 21.75
N LEU A 175 -22.55 20.04 20.51
CA LEU A 175 -23.70 19.67 19.69
C LEU A 175 -24.35 18.35 20.11
N ALA A 176 -23.55 17.42 20.62
CA ALA A 176 -24.01 16.12 21.12
C ALA A 176 -24.52 16.20 22.56
N SER A 177 -24.30 17.33 23.24
CA SER A 177 -24.86 17.63 24.57
C SER A 177 -26.11 18.50 24.48
N ASN A 178 -26.95 18.44 25.52
CA ASN A 178 -28.23 19.15 25.55
C ASN A 178 -28.11 20.68 25.76
N GLN A 179 -26.89 21.24 25.68
CA GLN A 179 -26.64 22.67 25.93
C GLN A 179 -27.10 23.59 24.78
N SER A 180 -27.43 23.04 23.61
CA SER A 180 -27.74 23.81 22.41
C SER A 180 -29.19 24.31 22.31
N ASN A 181 -30.11 23.92 23.21
CA ASN A 181 -31.55 24.16 23.02
C ASN A 181 -32.18 25.04 24.13
N SER A 182 -31.92 26.35 24.09
CA SER A 182 -32.70 27.34 24.86
C SER A 182 -33.75 28.08 24.02
N GLN A 183 -33.76 27.94 22.69
CA GLN A 183 -34.76 28.59 21.83
C GLN A 183 -35.14 27.71 20.63
N GLN A 184 -36.40 27.23 20.65
CA GLN A 184 -37.20 26.66 19.55
C GLN A 184 -37.26 25.12 19.37
N SER A 185 -38.16 24.52 20.16
CA SER A 185 -39.25 23.59 19.77
C SER A 185 -38.95 22.33 18.94
N SER A 186 -38.84 21.16 19.59
CA SER A 186 -39.95 20.16 19.73
C SER A 186 -39.40 18.77 20.11
N HIS A 187 -39.56 18.42 21.39
CA HIS A 187 -39.62 17.12 22.07
C HIS A 187 -38.71 15.94 21.65
N THR A 188 -37.85 15.48 22.58
CA THR A 188 -37.77 14.05 23.01
C THR A 188 -37.14 13.83 24.41
N CYS A 189 -37.26 14.77 25.36
CA CYS A 189 -37.11 14.42 26.78
C CYS A 189 -38.25 15.05 27.56
N GLU A 190 -39.04 14.22 28.25
CA GLU A 190 -40.02 14.72 29.22
C GLU A 190 -39.28 15.32 30.44
N PRO A 191 -39.82 16.37 31.08
CA PRO A 191 -39.11 17.14 32.11
C PRO A 191 -38.86 16.37 33.43
N SER A 192 -39.33 15.13 33.54
CA SER A 192 -39.28 14.30 34.76
C SER A 192 -38.28 13.13 34.70
N SER A 193 -37.56 12.95 33.60
CA SER A 193 -36.42 12.04 33.48
C SER A 193 -35.27 12.83 32.85
N SER A 194 -34.12 12.91 33.52
CA SER A 194 -32.90 13.46 32.92
C SER A 194 -32.70 12.89 31.52
N CYS A 195 -32.44 13.72 30.51
CA CYS A 195 -32.03 13.21 29.20
C CYS A 195 -30.79 12.32 29.41
N GLU A 196 -30.96 11.02 29.27
CA GLU A 196 -29.98 10.00 29.66
C GLU A 196 -28.88 9.80 28.59
N MET A 197 -28.94 10.53 27.47
CA MET A 197 -27.97 10.44 26.37
C MET A 197 -27.28 11.79 26.11
N ASP A 198 -26.50 12.27 27.08
CA ASP A 198 -25.65 13.47 26.92
C ASP A 198 -24.17 13.04 26.74
N CYS A 199 -23.58 13.40 25.60
CA CYS A 199 -22.17 13.13 25.30
C CYS A 199 -21.26 14.21 25.93
N GLU A 200 -21.28 14.34 27.25
CA GLU A 200 -20.43 15.29 27.97
C GLU A 200 -18.95 14.89 27.85
N ALA A 201 -18.05 15.89 27.82
CA ALA A 201 -16.62 15.67 27.70
C ALA A 201 -16.08 14.68 28.74
N ASN A 202 -15.59 13.53 28.27
CA ASN A 202 -15.09 12.44 29.12
C ASN A 202 -16.12 11.88 30.12
N SER A 203 -17.40 11.80 29.73
CA SER A 203 -18.41 11.10 30.51
C SER A 203 -17.97 9.66 30.83
N GLU A 204 -18.18 9.23 32.07
CA GLU A 204 -17.85 7.86 32.48
C GLU A 204 -18.89 6.85 31.98
N ASP A 205 -20.12 7.31 31.71
CA ASP A 205 -21.28 6.46 31.43
C ASP A 205 -21.50 6.19 29.93
N LEU A 206 -21.23 7.18 29.07
CA LEU A 206 -21.50 7.12 27.63
C LEU A 206 -20.25 7.34 26.77
N LEU A 207 -20.21 6.65 25.65
CA LEU A 207 -19.18 6.72 24.62
C LEU A 207 -19.81 7.19 23.31
N CYS A 208 -19.29 8.29 22.76
CA CYS A 208 -19.84 8.88 21.53
C CYS A 208 -18.76 8.97 20.47
N TYR A 209 -19.06 8.40 19.30
CA TYR A 209 -18.15 8.22 18.18
C TYR A 209 -18.74 8.76 16.88
N LEU A 210 -17.89 9.36 16.06
CA LEU A 210 -18.14 9.59 14.64
C LEU A 210 -17.26 8.66 13.83
N ILE A 211 -17.88 7.85 12.98
CA ILE A 211 -17.24 6.80 12.18
C ILE A 211 -17.51 7.07 10.70
N ASP A 212 -16.51 6.86 9.85
CA ASP A 212 -16.63 6.94 8.39
C ASP A 212 -17.31 5.68 7.79
N ASP A 213 -17.77 5.74 6.55
CA ASP A 213 -18.32 4.63 5.75
C ASP A 213 -17.37 3.43 5.62
N GLY A 214 -16.06 3.67 5.69
CA GLY A 214 -15.01 2.66 5.74
C GLY A 214 -14.80 2.02 7.11
N GLY A 215 -15.51 2.47 8.14
CA GLY A 215 -15.33 2.00 9.52
C GLY A 215 -14.10 2.58 10.22
N PHE A 216 -13.64 3.76 9.82
CA PHE A 216 -12.53 4.48 10.48
C PHE A 216 -13.05 5.46 11.53
N LEU A 217 -12.34 5.57 12.66
CA LEU A 217 -12.68 6.54 13.69
C LEU A 217 -12.32 7.97 13.24
N VAL A 218 -13.30 8.86 13.20
CA VAL A 218 -13.13 10.27 12.83
C VAL A 218 -13.02 11.16 14.07
N MET A 219 -13.95 11.02 15.02
CA MET A 219 -13.93 11.77 16.29
C MET A 219 -14.46 10.91 17.43
N SER A 220 -13.94 11.15 18.64
CA SER A 220 -14.42 10.53 19.88
C SER A 220 -14.59 11.59 20.97
N ASN A 221 -15.57 11.36 21.84
CA ASN A 221 -15.73 12.14 23.07
C ASN A 221 -14.53 11.96 24.02
N GLN A 222 -13.99 10.75 24.10
CA GLN A 222 -12.94 10.39 25.06
C GLN A 222 -11.56 10.85 24.59
N LYS A 223 -10.81 11.53 25.47
CA LYS A 223 -9.43 11.96 25.20
C LYS A 223 -8.47 10.80 24.92
N SER A 224 -8.70 9.62 25.50
CA SER A 224 -7.87 8.43 25.28
C SER A 224 -7.87 7.95 23.83
N ASP A 225 -8.96 8.20 23.11
CA ASP A 225 -9.14 7.72 21.74
C ASP A 225 -8.60 8.71 20.71
N TRP A 226 -8.17 9.90 21.12
CA TRP A 226 -7.65 10.93 20.21
C TRP A 226 -6.41 10.45 19.46
N ASN A 227 -5.54 9.69 20.13
CA ASN A 227 -4.35 9.10 19.51
C ASN A 227 -4.69 7.92 18.57
N ARG A 228 -5.94 7.46 18.54
CA ARG A 228 -6.42 6.36 17.70
C ARG A 228 -7.32 6.84 16.56
N ILE A 229 -7.44 8.15 16.37
CA ILE A 229 -8.20 8.72 15.24
C ILE A 229 -7.50 8.32 13.94
N GLY A 230 -8.28 7.91 12.94
CA GLY A 230 -7.75 7.36 11.70
C GLY A 230 -7.51 5.85 11.72
N MET A 231 -7.53 5.21 12.90
CA MET A 231 -7.47 3.75 13.00
C MET A 231 -8.83 3.13 12.66
N PHE A 232 -8.78 1.87 12.23
CA PHE A 232 -9.99 1.09 11.99
C PHE A 232 -10.75 0.89 13.33
N PHE A 233 -12.07 1.04 13.32
CA PHE A 233 -12.85 1.12 14.55
C PHE A 233 -12.78 -0.15 15.40
N SER A 234 -12.56 -1.32 14.79
CA SER A 234 -12.35 -2.56 15.54
C SER A 234 -11.05 -2.58 16.37
N GLU A 235 -10.12 -1.66 16.17
CA GLU A 235 -8.93 -1.50 17.02
C GLU A 235 -9.23 -0.68 18.28
N VAL A 236 -10.27 0.16 18.23
CA VAL A 236 -10.73 0.97 19.35
C VAL A 236 -11.74 0.19 20.17
N ASP A 237 -12.83 -0.27 19.54
CA ASP A 237 -13.85 -1.13 20.14
C ASP A 237 -14.22 -2.28 19.18
N PRO A 238 -13.59 -3.46 19.32
CA PRO A 238 -13.86 -4.62 18.45
C PRO A 238 -15.29 -5.14 18.62
N ILE A 239 -15.83 -5.07 19.83
CA ILE A 239 -17.13 -5.61 20.18
C ILE A 239 -18.23 -4.77 19.52
N LEU A 240 -18.09 -3.44 19.53
CA LEU A 240 -19.05 -2.53 18.89
C LEU A 240 -18.99 -2.64 17.37
N MET A 241 -17.78 -2.70 16.79
CA MET A 241 -17.62 -2.86 15.35
C MET A 241 -18.23 -4.18 14.86
N PHE A 242 -18.05 -5.27 15.62
CA PHE A 242 -18.67 -6.55 15.32
C PHE A 242 -20.20 -6.48 15.40
N ALA A 243 -20.76 -5.81 16.40
CA ALA A 243 -22.21 -5.59 16.48
C ALA A 243 -22.75 -4.75 15.32
N LEU A 244 -22.04 -3.70 14.89
CA LEU A 244 -22.41 -2.90 13.73
C LEU A 244 -22.41 -3.77 12.45
N TYR A 245 -21.43 -4.64 12.29
CA TYR A 245 -21.37 -5.59 11.19
C TYR A 245 -22.52 -6.62 11.23
N ASN A 246 -22.77 -7.24 12.39
CA ASN A 246 -23.84 -8.23 12.56
C ASN A 246 -25.24 -7.65 12.34
N ASN A 247 -25.45 -6.39 12.73
CA ASN A 247 -26.69 -5.66 12.46
C ASN A 247 -26.74 -5.05 11.05
N SER A 248 -25.85 -5.46 10.15
CA SER A 248 -25.80 -5.06 8.74
C SER A 248 -25.59 -3.56 8.49
N PHE A 249 -24.98 -2.80 9.41
CA PHE A 249 -24.60 -1.41 9.13
C PHE A 249 -23.49 -1.32 8.09
N TYR A 250 -22.52 -2.23 8.20
CA TYR A 250 -21.40 -2.38 7.28
C TYR A 250 -21.48 -3.70 6.52
N TYR A 251 -21.06 -3.67 5.27
CA TYR A 251 -20.80 -4.85 4.45
C TYR A 251 -19.31 -4.99 4.24
N ARG A 252 -18.80 -6.22 4.40
CA ARG A 252 -17.39 -6.56 4.20
C ARG A 252 -17.19 -7.13 2.80
N LYS A 253 -16.26 -6.56 2.05
CA LYS A 253 -15.84 -7.07 0.74
C LYS A 253 -14.34 -7.34 0.74
N GLU A 254 -13.98 -8.55 0.32
CA GLU A 254 -12.60 -8.98 0.20
C GLU A 254 -12.19 -8.97 -1.28
N SER A 255 -11.02 -8.43 -1.57
CA SER A 255 -10.38 -8.43 -2.88
C SER A 255 -8.97 -8.99 -2.77
N PHE A 256 -8.49 -9.60 -3.85
CA PHE A 256 -7.16 -10.19 -3.90
C PHE A 256 -6.25 -9.31 -4.75
N ASP A 257 -5.14 -8.88 -4.18
CA ASP A 257 -4.06 -8.22 -4.90
C ASP A 257 -3.00 -9.27 -5.25
N TYR A 258 -2.76 -9.45 -6.55
CA TYR A 258 -1.78 -10.41 -7.07
C TYR A 258 -0.41 -9.78 -7.35
N GLN A 259 -0.27 -8.47 -7.16
CA GLN A 259 0.95 -7.69 -7.43
C GLN A 259 1.58 -7.13 -6.16
N SER A 260 1.13 -7.58 -4.99
CA SER A 260 1.64 -7.16 -3.69
C SER A 260 3.01 -7.76 -3.35
N VAL A 261 3.68 -7.14 -2.39
CA VAL A 261 5.00 -7.52 -1.88
C VAL A 261 4.88 -7.95 -0.42
N CYS A 262 5.43 -9.11 -0.07
CA CYS A 262 5.47 -9.61 1.30
C CYS A 262 6.89 -9.91 1.75
N GLU A 263 7.11 -9.83 3.06
CA GLU A 263 8.31 -10.33 3.70
C GLU A 263 8.50 -11.82 3.40
N PRO A 264 9.73 -12.25 3.06
CA PRO A 264 9.98 -13.64 2.76
C PRO A 264 9.77 -14.49 4.01
N VAL A 265 8.86 -15.46 3.94
CA VAL A 265 8.73 -16.48 4.98
C VAL A 265 10.05 -17.26 5.02
N PRO A 266 10.74 -17.37 6.18
CA PRO A 266 11.98 -18.12 6.27
C PRO A 266 11.72 -19.56 5.83
N ASN A 267 12.26 -19.92 4.67
CA ASN A 267 12.08 -21.26 4.12
C ASN A 267 12.79 -22.27 5.03
N ARG A 268 12.03 -23.25 5.52
CA ARG A 268 12.56 -24.44 6.23
C ARG A 268 13.33 -25.40 5.32
N ASN A 269 13.52 -25.05 4.05
CA ASN A 269 14.19 -25.89 3.07
C ASN A 269 15.71 -25.66 3.10
N THR A 270 16.36 -26.23 4.11
CA THR A 270 17.81 -26.50 4.10
C THR A 270 18.11 -27.65 3.12
N GLY A 271 17.81 -27.41 1.85
CA GLY A 271 18.22 -28.30 0.77
C GLY A 271 19.72 -28.14 0.50
N ALA A 272 20.54 -28.88 1.24
CA ALA A 272 21.96 -29.05 0.93
C ALA A 272 22.13 -29.91 -0.33
N ALA A 273 21.72 -29.38 -1.49
CA ALA A 273 22.13 -29.97 -2.76
C ALA A 273 23.63 -29.67 -2.93
N PRO A 274 24.51 -30.68 -3.03
CA PRO A 274 25.92 -30.44 -3.29
C PRO A 274 26.05 -29.68 -4.61
N ARG A 275 26.63 -28.48 -4.53
CA ARG A 275 26.87 -27.63 -5.70
C ARG A 275 27.80 -28.39 -6.66
N GLY A 276 27.26 -28.77 -7.83
CA GLY A 276 27.99 -29.13 -9.04
C GLY A 276 28.97 -30.29 -8.92
N VAL A 277 28.68 -31.42 -9.56
CA VAL A 277 29.72 -32.41 -9.88
C VAL A 277 30.72 -31.73 -10.81
N PHE A 278 31.96 -31.53 -10.36
CA PHE A 278 33.05 -31.04 -11.21
C PHE A 278 33.23 -32.00 -12.38
N VAL A 279 32.95 -31.53 -13.60
CA VAL A 279 33.19 -32.31 -14.83
C VAL A 279 34.63 -32.05 -15.24
N PRO A 280 35.55 -33.02 -15.09
CA PRO A 280 36.96 -32.81 -15.41
C PRO A 280 37.12 -32.46 -16.89
N THR A 281 37.97 -31.48 -17.15
CA THR A 281 38.31 -31.02 -18.50
C THR A 281 39.31 -31.97 -19.16
N ILE A 282 39.49 -31.86 -20.48
CA ILE A 282 40.47 -32.69 -21.22
C ILE A 282 41.91 -32.48 -20.71
N ALA A 283 42.22 -31.28 -20.20
CA ALA A 283 43.52 -30.97 -19.58
C ALA A 283 43.74 -31.75 -18.27
N ASP A 284 42.68 -31.93 -17.47
CA ASP A 284 42.71 -32.72 -16.24
C ASP A 284 42.99 -34.20 -16.55
N PHE A 285 42.42 -34.74 -17.62
CA PHE A 285 42.65 -36.13 -18.02
C PHE A 285 44.09 -36.41 -18.47
N LEU A 286 44.73 -35.45 -19.16
CA LEU A 286 46.04 -35.62 -19.79
C LEU A 286 47.23 -35.43 -18.83
N ASN A 287 47.03 -34.85 -17.65
CA ASN A 287 48.12 -34.47 -16.75
C ASN A 287 48.47 -35.62 -15.78
N LEU A 288 49.37 -36.53 -16.18
CA LEU A 288 49.80 -37.69 -15.35
C LEU A 288 50.38 -37.29 -13.98
N THR A 289 51.03 -36.12 -13.89
CA THR A 289 51.50 -35.51 -12.63
C THR A 289 50.35 -34.99 -11.77
N TRP A 290 49.20 -34.62 -12.36
CA TRP A 290 47.98 -34.30 -11.62
C TRP A 290 47.35 -35.56 -11.03
N TRP A 291 47.29 -36.68 -11.74
CA TRP A 291 46.76 -37.94 -11.17
C TRP A 291 47.58 -38.41 -9.96
N THR A 292 48.92 -38.34 -10.03
CA THR A 292 49.78 -38.75 -8.90
C THR A 292 49.80 -37.72 -7.79
N SER A 293 49.82 -36.42 -8.09
CA SER A 293 49.77 -35.38 -7.05
C SER A 293 48.39 -35.25 -6.41
N ALA A 294 47.30 -35.36 -7.17
CA ALA A 294 45.93 -35.36 -6.64
C ALA A 294 45.62 -36.65 -5.87
N ALA A 295 46.10 -37.82 -6.29
CA ALA A 295 45.98 -39.04 -5.50
C ALA A 295 46.83 -38.97 -4.22
N ALA A 296 48.07 -38.48 -4.29
CA ALA A 296 48.91 -38.28 -3.11
C ALA A 296 48.33 -37.22 -2.16
N TRP A 297 47.80 -36.13 -2.70
CA TRP A 297 47.14 -35.07 -1.94
C TRP A 297 45.81 -35.52 -1.35
N SER A 298 45.02 -36.33 -2.07
CA SER A 298 43.81 -36.96 -1.53
C SER A 298 44.15 -37.92 -0.40
N LEU A 299 45.18 -38.76 -0.55
CA LEU A 299 45.63 -39.67 0.51
C LEU A 299 46.22 -38.91 1.71
N PHE A 300 46.95 -37.82 1.46
CA PHE A 300 47.50 -36.94 2.49
C PHE A 300 46.42 -36.16 3.23
N GLN A 301 45.42 -35.62 2.51
CA GLN A 301 44.24 -35.02 3.09
C GLN A 301 43.47 -36.06 3.90
N GLN A 302 43.28 -37.27 3.40
CA GLN A 302 42.60 -38.34 4.12
C GLN A 302 43.36 -38.79 5.37
N LEU A 303 44.70 -38.71 5.36
CA LEU A 303 45.56 -38.91 6.52
C LEU A 303 45.46 -37.76 7.52
N LEU A 304 45.51 -36.50 7.06
CA LEU A 304 45.40 -35.31 7.92
C LEU A 304 44.00 -35.14 8.52
N TYR A 305 42.95 -35.36 7.74
CA TYR A 305 41.57 -35.38 8.22
C TYR A 305 41.35 -36.53 9.20
N GLY A 306 41.95 -37.71 8.93
CA GLY A 306 41.90 -38.85 9.86
C GLY A 306 42.63 -38.60 11.19
N VAL A 307 43.71 -37.81 11.20
CA VAL A 307 44.48 -37.48 12.40
C VAL A 307 43.89 -36.28 13.15
N ALA A 308 43.39 -35.26 12.45
CA ALA A 308 42.85 -34.04 13.05
C ALA A 308 41.40 -34.21 13.53
N TYR A 309 40.61 -35.10 12.92
CA TYR A 309 39.18 -35.28 13.22
C TYR A 309 38.88 -36.73 13.61
N HIS A 310 39.25 -37.11 14.83
CA HIS A 310 38.87 -38.41 15.41
C HIS A 310 37.37 -38.52 15.77
N SER A 311 36.48 -37.77 15.10
CA SER A 311 35.02 -37.87 15.28
C SER A 311 34.31 -37.67 13.94
N TRP A 312 33.60 -38.70 13.47
CA TRP A 312 33.00 -38.80 12.13
C TRP A 312 31.83 -37.82 11.89
N PHE A 313 31.41 -36.95 12.81
CA PHE A 313 30.22 -36.12 12.58
C PHE A 313 30.26 -34.78 13.32
N ILE A 314 31.00 -33.81 12.78
CA ILE A 314 30.76 -32.40 13.09
C ILE A 314 30.54 -31.69 11.76
N LYS A 315 29.26 -31.40 11.47
CA LYS A 315 28.89 -30.37 10.49
C LYS A 315 29.14 -29.04 11.18
N ASP A 316 30.07 -28.26 10.65
CA ASP A 316 30.03 -26.82 10.88
C ASP A 316 28.77 -26.30 10.16
N ASP A 317 27.82 -25.78 10.94
CA ASP A 317 26.76 -24.94 10.40
C ASP A 317 27.43 -23.63 9.98
N VAL A 318 27.86 -23.58 8.72
CA VAL A 318 28.20 -22.31 8.08
C VAL A 318 26.89 -21.55 7.94
N GLU A 319 26.64 -20.67 8.91
CA GLU A 319 25.62 -19.65 8.84
C GLU A 319 25.94 -18.80 7.60
N ALA A 320 25.19 -19.04 6.52
CA ALA A 320 25.22 -18.15 5.38
C ALA A 320 24.73 -16.80 5.91
N GLU A 321 25.62 -15.81 5.97
CA GLU A 321 25.27 -14.42 6.24
C GLU A 321 24.00 -14.11 5.46
N GLY A 322 22.96 -13.73 6.21
CA GLY A 322 21.62 -13.51 5.71
C GLY A 322 21.67 -12.58 4.51
N MET A 323 21.51 -13.17 3.33
CA MET A 323 21.28 -12.44 2.10
C MET A 323 20.08 -11.53 2.37
N ASP A 324 20.27 -10.23 2.13
CA ASP A 324 19.28 -9.16 2.19
C ASP A 324 17.85 -9.70 2.08
N SER A 325 16.97 -9.27 2.99
CA SER A 325 15.54 -9.59 2.98
C SER A 325 14.93 -9.24 1.61
N ARG A 326 15.06 -10.15 0.65
CA ARG A 326 14.52 -9.98 -0.69
C ARG A 326 13.02 -10.14 -0.55
N GLU A 327 12.37 -9.00 -0.56
CA GLU A 327 10.94 -8.86 -0.79
C GLU A 327 10.49 -9.80 -1.92
N THR A 328 9.45 -10.59 -1.65
CA THR A 328 8.90 -11.55 -2.61
C THR A 328 7.51 -11.13 -3.04
N SER A 329 7.18 -11.37 -4.32
CA SER A 329 5.80 -11.20 -4.78
C SER A 329 4.90 -12.23 -4.10
N CYS A 330 3.82 -11.74 -3.51
CA CYS A 330 2.83 -12.55 -2.80
C CYS A 330 1.43 -12.11 -3.21
N VAL A 331 0.42 -12.87 -2.79
CA VAL A 331 -0.98 -12.47 -2.93
C VAL A 331 -1.46 -11.98 -1.58
N THR A 332 -1.93 -10.74 -1.48
CA THR A 332 -2.58 -10.22 -0.28
C THR A 332 -4.10 -10.17 -0.46
N VAL A 333 -4.83 -10.39 0.63
CA VAL A 333 -6.25 -10.12 0.74
C VAL A 333 -6.41 -8.72 1.31
N GLN A 334 -7.05 -7.85 0.54
CA GLN A 334 -7.51 -6.53 0.96
C GLN A 334 -8.96 -6.64 1.41
N THR A 335 -9.25 -6.20 2.62
CA THR A 335 -10.63 -6.15 3.15
C THR A 335 -11.10 -4.72 3.17
N GLN A 336 -12.29 -4.45 2.65
CA GLN A 336 -12.90 -3.11 2.66
C GLN A 336 -14.30 -3.19 3.26
N PHE A 337 -14.67 -2.16 4.02
CA PHE A 337 -16.01 -1.99 4.56
C PHE A 337 -16.71 -0.83 3.87
N TYR A 338 -18.02 -0.97 3.66
CA TYR A 338 -18.87 0.11 3.17
C TYR A 338 -20.27 0.02 3.77
N PHE A 339 -20.99 1.13 3.77
CA PHE A 339 -22.37 1.17 4.24
C PHE A 339 -23.31 0.34 3.37
N THR A 340 -24.20 -0.41 4.01
CA THR A 340 -25.33 -1.08 3.36
C THR A 340 -26.46 -0.09 3.03
N ASN A 341 -27.49 -0.55 2.32
CA ASN A 341 -28.69 0.25 2.00
C ASN A 341 -29.62 0.52 3.19
N VAL A 342 -29.22 0.15 4.41
CA VAL A 342 -30.05 0.30 5.59
C VAL A 342 -30.03 1.76 6.06
N SER A 343 -31.17 2.44 5.95
CA SER A 343 -31.30 3.89 6.20
C SER A 343 -31.74 4.25 7.63
N SER A 344 -32.09 3.27 8.46
CA SER A 344 -32.67 3.55 9.78
C SER A 344 -31.63 3.78 10.86
N SER A 345 -31.95 4.70 11.77
CA SER A 345 -31.38 4.71 13.10
C SER A 345 -31.78 3.45 13.85
N TYR A 346 -30.84 2.76 14.50
CA TYR A 346 -31.18 1.62 15.34
C TYR A 346 -30.83 1.88 16.79
N ASN A 347 -31.72 1.44 17.67
CA ASN A 347 -31.42 1.13 19.05
C ASN A 347 -31.20 -0.38 19.12
N VAL A 348 -30.01 -0.80 19.52
CA VAL A 348 -29.67 -2.21 19.61
C VAL A 348 -29.13 -2.49 21.01
N LEU A 349 -29.66 -3.55 21.62
CA LEU A 349 -29.08 -4.13 22.82
C LEU A 349 -27.97 -5.09 22.39
N GLN A 350 -26.75 -4.79 22.83
CA GLN A 350 -25.61 -5.67 22.61
C GLN A 350 -25.39 -6.54 23.85
N ASP A 351 -25.71 -7.82 23.73
CA ASP A 351 -25.53 -8.80 24.80
C ASP A 351 -24.19 -9.53 24.65
N CYS A 352 -23.40 -9.53 25.72
CA CYS A 352 -22.17 -10.29 25.86
C CYS A 352 -22.25 -11.18 27.11
N GLY A 353 -23.17 -12.15 27.07
CA GLY A 353 -23.39 -13.10 28.14
C GLY A 353 -23.92 -12.44 29.41
N ASN A 354 -23.02 -12.04 30.31
CA ASN A 354 -23.35 -11.52 31.65
C ASN A 354 -23.53 -10.00 31.70
N CYS A 355 -23.24 -9.31 30.62
CA CYS A 355 -23.43 -7.87 30.50
C CYS A 355 -24.01 -7.52 29.15
N SER A 356 -24.91 -6.56 29.19
CA SER A 356 -25.48 -5.92 28.02
C SER A 356 -25.05 -4.47 28.02
N ARG A 357 -24.95 -3.88 26.83
CA ARG A 357 -24.90 -2.42 26.66
C ARG A 357 -25.90 -2.00 25.60
N LEU A 358 -26.55 -0.87 25.79
CA LEU A 358 -27.32 -0.25 24.72
C LEU A 358 -26.40 0.56 23.82
N PHE A 359 -26.63 0.50 22.51
CA PHE A 359 -26.06 1.48 21.60
C PHE A 359 -27.10 1.99 20.59
N HIS A 360 -26.96 3.26 20.24
CA HIS A 360 -27.69 3.95 19.20
C HIS A 360 -26.75 4.29 18.05
N ALA A 361 -27.12 3.96 16.83
CA ALA A 361 -26.36 4.32 15.64
C ALA A 361 -27.27 5.00 14.61
N LYS A 362 -26.84 6.18 14.13
CA LYS A 362 -27.59 7.00 13.17
C LYS A 362 -26.67 7.61 12.13
N ARG A 363 -27.02 7.45 10.85
CA ARG A 363 -26.30 8.09 9.74
C ARG A 363 -26.65 9.57 9.67
N ILE A 364 -25.64 10.40 9.41
CA ILE A 364 -25.81 11.83 9.21
C ILE A 364 -26.18 12.08 7.74
N SER A 365 -27.23 12.87 7.52
CA SER A 365 -27.70 13.18 6.16
C SER A 365 -26.67 14.01 5.38
N ASN A 366 -26.52 13.73 4.09
CA ASN A 366 -25.60 14.42 3.17
C ASN A 366 -24.11 14.28 3.52
N THR A 367 -23.74 13.28 4.33
CA THR A 367 -22.35 12.94 4.64
C THR A 367 -22.14 11.43 4.64
N ASN A 368 -20.88 10.99 4.69
CA ASN A 368 -20.46 9.60 4.90
C ASN A 368 -20.28 9.24 6.38
N LEU A 369 -20.81 10.03 7.31
CA LEU A 369 -20.61 9.82 8.74
C LEU A 369 -21.73 9.00 9.38
N LEU A 370 -21.35 8.11 10.28
CA LEU A 370 -22.19 7.40 11.22
C LEU A 370 -21.92 7.92 12.63
N PHE A 371 -22.96 8.45 13.27
CA PHE A 371 -22.93 8.83 14.68
C PHE A 371 -23.36 7.64 15.53
N VAL A 372 -22.50 7.22 16.46
CA VAL A 372 -22.74 6.09 17.35
C VAL A 372 -22.61 6.56 18.80
N VAL A 373 -23.63 6.29 19.59
CA VAL A 373 -23.66 6.50 21.04
C VAL A 373 -23.81 5.13 21.68
N ALA A 374 -22.92 4.78 22.60
CA ALA A 374 -22.95 3.50 23.29
C ALA A 374 -22.74 3.72 24.78
N GLU A 375 -23.42 2.93 25.60
CA GLU A 375 -23.09 2.83 27.02
C GLU A 375 -21.71 2.20 27.20
N ARG A 376 -20.99 2.67 28.22
CA ARG A 376 -19.73 2.06 28.59
C ARG A 376 -19.98 0.63 29.04
N MET A 377 -19.29 -0.32 28.41
CA MET A 377 -19.47 -1.72 28.74
C MET A 377 -18.90 -2.01 30.14
N PRO A 378 -19.69 -2.59 31.07
CA PRO A 378 -19.22 -2.87 32.43
C PRO A 378 -18.31 -4.10 32.53
N CYS A 379 -18.19 -4.89 31.46
CA CYS A 379 -17.34 -6.08 31.41
C CYS A 379 -16.07 -5.86 30.59
N ASN A 380 -14.96 -6.39 31.10
CA ASN A 380 -13.70 -6.48 30.36
C ASN A 380 -13.49 -7.83 29.65
N SER A 381 -14.35 -8.82 29.86
CA SER A 381 -14.14 -10.22 29.43
C SER A 381 -14.81 -10.60 28.10
N CYS A 382 -15.28 -9.63 27.34
CA CYS A 382 -15.95 -9.88 26.07
C CYS A 382 -14.93 -10.07 24.95
N THR A 383 -14.70 -11.31 24.55
CA THR A 383 -13.81 -11.64 23.42
C THR A 383 -14.65 -11.76 22.14
N ALA A 384 -14.82 -10.66 21.41
CA ALA A 384 -15.30 -10.70 20.04
C ALA A 384 -14.12 -10.83 19.07
N ASP A 385 -14.34 -11.49 17.94
CA ASP A 385 -13.32 -11.58 16.89
C ASP A 385 -12.98 -10.17 16.36
N LYS A 386 -11.71 -9.79 16.47
CA LYS A 386 -11.23 -8.50 15.95
C LYS A 386 -11.32 -8.52 14.43
N LEU A 387 -12.23 -7.72 13.88
CA LEU A 387 -12.30 -7.47 12.44
C LEU A 387 -11.08 -6.62 12.04
N SER A 388 -10.46 -6.93 10.92
CA SER A 388 -9.30 -6.19 10.42
C SER A 388 -9.53 -5.70 9.01
N GLN A 389 -9.06 -4.48 8.73
CA GLN A 389 -9.01 -3.91 7.39
C GLN A 389 -7.59 -3.83 6.82
N ALA A 390 -6.62 -4.48 7.48
CA ALA A 390 -5.23 -4.53 7.01
C ALA A 390 -5.07 -5.58 5.90
N GLU A 391 -4.11 -5.33 5.00
CA GLU A 391 -3.69 -6.31 4.02
C GLU A 391 -3.10 -7.53 4.74
N ARG A 392 -3.56 -8.72 4.35
CA ARG A 392 -3.07 -9.98 4.93
C ARG A 392 -2.61 -10.90 3.83
N GLU A 393 -1.46 -11.54 4.04
CA GLU A 393 -0.97 -12.57 3.12
C GLU A 393 -2.02 -13.69 2.98
N PHE A 394 -2.42 -13.98 1.74
CA PHE A 394 -3.33 -15.06 1.45
C PHE A 394 -2.58 -16.39 1.45
N LYS A 395 -2.85 -17.21 2.47
CA LYS A 395 -2.36 -18.60 2.52
C LYS A 395 -3.42 -19.51 1.96
N ALA A 396 -3.24 -19.92 0.70
CA ALA A 396 -4.16 -20.83 0.03
C ALA A 396 -4.31 -22.12 0.85
N GLU A 397 -5.49 -22.31 1.44
CA GLU A 397 -5.86 -23.58 2.05
C GLU A 397 -6.03 -24.58 0.90
N LYS A 398 -5.17 -25.60 0.88
CA LYS A 398 -5.03 -26.52 -0.26
C LYS A 398 -6.23 -27.45 -0.37
N THR A 399 -7.32 -26.95 -0.93
CA THR A 399 -8.44 -27.77 -1.38
C THR A 399 -8.61 -27.55 -2.88
N CYS A 400 -7.95 -28.38 -3.68
CA CYS A 400 -8.10 -28.40 -5.15
C CYS A 400 -9.55 -28.70 -5.61
N LEU A 401 -10.46 -28.96 -4.67
CA LEU A 401 -11.87 -29.30 -4.87
C LEU A 401 -12.74 -28.06 -5.12
N ASP A 402 -12.32 -26.88 -4.65
CA ASP A 402 -13.07 -25.63 -4.81
C ASP A 402 -12.47 -24.75 -5.92
N MET A 403 -12.04 -25.35 -7.04
CA MET A 403 -11.65 -24.54 -8.19
C MET A 403 -12.90 -23.83 -8.74
N PRO A 404 -12.93 -22.48 -8.75
CA PRO A 404 -14.05 -21.76 -9.33
C PRO A 404 -14.18 -22.13 -10.80
N VAL A 405 -15.41 -22.09 -11.32
CA VAL A 405 -15.68 -22.28 -12.76
C VAL A 405 -14.73 -21.38 -13.55
N ALA A 406 -13.95 -22.00 -14.45
CA ALA A 406 -12.93 -21.31 -15.22
C ALA A 406 -13.56 -20.08 -15.91
N ARG A 407 -12.89 -18.93 -15.80
CA ARG A 407 -13.32 -17.71 -16.48
C ARG A 407 -13.32 -17.93 -17.98
N TYR A 408 -14.21 -17.22 -18.69
CA TYR A 408 -14.27 -17.27 -20.14
C TYR A 408 -12.90 -16.91 -20.75
N ARG A 409 -12.40 -17.78 -21.62
CA ARG A 409 -11.18 -17.57 -22.40
C ARG A 409 -11.43 -17.97 -23.84
N LYS A 410 -11.06 -17.11 -24.80
CA LYS A 410 -11.07 -17.46 -26.22
C LYS A 410 -9.68 -17.95 -26.61
N GLY A 411 -9.61 -19.19 -27.12
CA GLY A 411 -8.40 -19.73 -27.70
C GLY A 411 -8.05 -19.11 -29.06
N PRO A 412 -6.84 -19.35 -29.58
CA PRO A 412 -6.50 -19.01 -30.96
C PRO A 412 -7.42 -19.75 -31.94
N SER A 413 -7.74 -19.14 -33.08
CA SER A 413 -8.63 -19.71 -34.10
C SER A 413 -7.98 -20.81 -34.93
N SER A 414 -6.67 -20.72 -35.15
CA SER A 414 -5.88 -21.71 -35.87
C SER A 414 -4.76 -22.23 -34.98
N CYS A 415 -4.64 -23.55 -34.90
CA CYS A 415 -3.48 -24.24 -34.36
C CYS A 415 -2.74 -24.84 -35.56
N PHE A 416 -1.48 -24.46 -35.77
CA PHE A 416 -0.63 -25.09 -36.78
C PHE A 416 0.24 -26.13 -36.09
N ASP A 417 -0.26 -27.34 -36.02
CA ASP A 417 0.43 -28.52 -35.53
C ASP A 417 0.60 -29.55 -36.67
N TYR A 418 1.55 -30.47 -36.48
CA TYR A 418 1.78 -31.62 -37.36
C TYR A 418 1.93 -31.26 -38.85
N ASN A 419 3.07 -30.68 -39.22
CA ASN A 419 3.37 -30.46 -40.63
C ASN A 419 3.86 -31.78 -41.27
N ASN A 420 3.30 -32.17 -42.42
CA ASN A 420 3.67 -33.42 -43.13
C ASN A 420 5.14 -33.45 -43.57
N THR A 421 5.81 -32.30 -43.71
CA THR A 421 7.24 -32.21 -44.02
C THR A 421 8.13 -32.17 -42.78
N GLU A 422 7.57 -32.27 -41.58
CA GLU A 422 8.31 -32.24 -40.32
C GLU A 422 9.02 -33.59 -40.08
N ASN A 423 10.34 -33.53 -39.85
CA ASN A 423 11.13 -34.72 -39.55
C ASN A 423 11.12 -35.01 -38.04
N THR A 424 10.25 -35.92 -37.62
CA THR A 424 10.08 -36.32 -36.21
C THR A 424 11.10 -37.35 -35.72
N LEU A 425 12.02 -37.81 -36.59
CA LEU A 425 12.98 -38.89 -36.28
C LEU A 425 14.23 -38.41 -35.51
N ASP A 426 14.49 -37.11 -35.45
CA ASP A 426 15.66 -36.58 -34.73
C ASP A 426 15.31 -36.28 -33.27
N CYS A 427 15.30 -37.33 -32.44
CA CYS A 427 15.09 -37.23 -31.00
C CYS A 427 16.42 -37.32 -30.24
N GLY A 428 16.75 -36.29 -29.44
CA GLY A 428 17.67 -36.43 -28.31
C GLY A 428 19.15 -36.69 -28.64
N ARG A 429 19.75 -35.95 -29.58
CA ARG A 429 21.22 -35.82 -29.62
C ARG A 429 21.72 -34.94 -28.47
N GLY A 430 21.63 -35.45 -27.24
CA GLY A 430 22.38 -34.89 -26.13
C GLY A 430 23.85 -34.91 -26.52
N TYR A 431 24.46 -33.73 -26.69
CA TYR A 431 25.86 -33.61 -27.05
C TYR A 431 26.69 -34.05 -25.83
N SER A 432 26.86 -35.36 -25.62
CA SER A 432 27.95 -35.84 -24.79
C SER A 432 29.21 -35.78 -25.66
N PHE A 433 30.06 -34.78 -25.45
CA PHE A 433 31.45 -34.82 -25.92
C PHE A 433 32.08 -36.06 -25.29
N ARG A 434 31.99 -37.22 -25.93
CA ARG A 434 32.85 -38.36 -25.59
C ARG A 434 34.16 -38.10 -26.32
N PRO A 435 35.22 -37.60 -25.66
CA PRO A 435 36.49 -37.46 -26.34
C PRO A 435 36.91 -38.84 -26.84
N SER A 436 37.28 -38.91 -28.13
CA SER A 436 37.75 -40.16 -28.73
C SER A 436 38.97 -40.65 -27.95
N LEU A 437 38.88 -41.88 -27.42
CA LEU A 437 39.94 -42.50 -26.62
C LEU A 437 41.27 -42.54 -27.38
N LYS A 438 41.21 -42.65 -28.71
CA LYS A 438 42.36 -42.59 -29.62
C LYS A 438 43.02 -41.21 -29.65
N VAL A 439 42.22 -40.14 -29.63
CA VAL A 439 42.73 -38.76 -29.65
C VAL A 439 43.40 -38.43 -28.31
N LEU A 440 42.80 -38.84 -27.19
CA LEU A 440 43.40 -38.72 -25.86
C LEU A 440 44.74 -39.48 -25.77
N LEU A 441 44.79 -40.74 -26.23
CA LEU A 441 46.04 -41.53 -26.25
C LEU A 441 47.13 -40.89 -27.12
N CYS A 442 46.77 -40.39 -28.31
CA CYS A 442 47.72 -39.68 -29.16
C CYS A 442 48.27 -38.41 -28.50
N LEU A 443 47.41 -37.61 -27.86
CA LEU A 443 47.83 -36.42 -27.11
C LEU A 443 48.75 -36.78 -25.94
N GLN A 444 48.44 -37.85 -25.21
CA GLN A 444 49.28 -38.35 -24.11
C GLN A 444 50.66 -38.79 -24.59
N LEU A 445 50.72 -39.54 -25.70
CA LEU A 445 51.96 -40.01 -26.31
C LEU A 445 52.81 -38.83 -26.83
N LEU A 446 52.16 -37.82 -27.41
CA LEU A 446 52.83 -36.60 -27.87
C LEU A 446 53.43 -35.81 -26.70
N LEU A 447 52.67 -35.65 -25.60
CA LEU A 447 53.15 -35.01 -24.36
C LEU A 447 54.33 -35.77 -23.74
N LEU A 448 54.25 -37.10 -23.66
CA LEU A 448 55.34 -37.95 -23.16
C LEU A 448 56.60 -37.83 -24.04
N TYR A 449 56.45 -37.81 -25.36
CA TYR A 449 57.55 -37.63 -26.31
C TYR A 449 58.24 -36.26 -26.12
N LEU A 450 57.45 -35.19 -26.00
CA LEU A 450 57.95 -33.83 -25.74
C LEU A 450 58.72 -33.74 -24.41
N THR A 451 58.25 -34.39 -23.34
CA THR A 451 58.95 -34.39 -22.03
C THR A 451 60.13 -35.36 -21.96
N GLY A 452 60.12 -36.46 -22.72
CA GLY A 452 61.19 -37.46 -22.76
C GLY A 452 62.39 -37.04 -23.61
N SER A 453 62.17 -36.21 -24.63
CA SER A 453 63.22 -35.69 -25.50
C SER A 453 64.15 -34.65 -24.83
N SER A 454 63.79 -34.11 -23.67
CA SER A 454 64.58 -33.07 -22.99
C SER A 454 65.80 -33.57 -22.21
N ASN A 455 66.02 -34.89 -22.07
CA ASN A 455 67.02 -35.45 -21.14
C ASN A 455 68.01 -36.47 -21.76
N ILE A 456 68.26 -36.46 -23.07
CA ILE A 456 69.27 -37.34 -23.68
C ILE A 456 70.17 -36.55 -24.66
N LEU A 457 71.19 -35.86 -24.12
CA LEU A 457 72.62 -35.98 -24.52
C LEU A 457 73.48 -34.84 -23.90
N PRO A 458 74.61 -35.16 -23.26
CA PRO A 458 75.60 -34.21 -22.76
C PRO A 458 76.63 -33.87 -23.85
N PHE A 459 77.12 -32.63 -23.92
CA PHE A 459 78.45 -32.36 -24.50
C PHE A 459 79.13 -31.19 -23.79
N SER A 460 80.27 -31.53 -23.18
CA SER A 460 81.24 -30.66 -22.53
C SER A 460 82.16 -29.96 -23.56
N SER A 461 82.49 -28.70 -23.25
CA SER A 461 83.80 -28.01 -23.42
C SER A 461 84.55 -28.08 -24.76
N SER A 462 84.79 -26.94 -25.42
CA SER A 462 85.95 -26.03 -25.16
C SER A 462 86.19 -25.02 -26.31
N LEU A 463 86.19 -23.73 -25.98
CA LEU A 463 87.30 -22.79 -26.21
C LEU A 463 87.17 -21.60 -25.26
#